data_AF-A0A174VSA8-F1
#
_entry.id   AF-A0A174VSA8-F1
#
_cell.length_a   1.000
_cell.length_b   1.000
_cell.length_c   1.000
_cell.angle_alpha   90.00
_cell.angle_beta   90.00
_cell.angle_gamma   90.00
#
_symmetry.space_group_name_H-M   'P 1'
#
loop_
_entity.id
_entity.type
_entity.pdbx_description
1 polymer ?
#
loop_
_entity_poly.entity_id
_entity_poly.type
_entity_poly.pdbx_seq_one_letter_code
_entity_poly.pdbx_strand_id
1 'polypeptide(L)' 'MNLEYLKKQRLKKDMTILEVSKRLGYSTTNGYWKLETGSIRLTLEASILNLLKY' A
#
# COMPACT_ATOMS: atom_id res chain seq x y z
N MET A 1 -11.34 -4.16 7.93
CA MET A 1 -10.20 -4.39 7.01
C MET A 1 -9.05 -4.89 7.87
N ASN A 2 -8.55 -6.10 7.64
CA ASN A 2 -7.57 -6.72 8.54
C ASN A 2 -6.21 -6.03 8.32
N LEU A 3 -5.88 -5.05 9.17
CA LEU A 3 -4.69 -4.18 9.08
C LEU A 3 -3.39 -4.96 8.89
N GLU A 4 -3.37 -6.18 9.41
CA GLU A 4 -2.24 -7.08 9.29
C GLU A 4 -1.98 -7.57 7.86
N TYR A 5 -2.97 -7.63 6.97
CA TYR A 5 -2.81 -8.31 5.69
C TYR A 5 -1.81 -7.58 4.78
N LEU A 6 -2.00 -6.28 4.56
CA LEU A 6 -1.09 -5.49 3.70
C LEU A 6 0.34 -5.47 4.27
N LYS A 7 0.46 -5.26 5.59
CA LYS A 7 1.74 -5.31 6.30
C LYS A 7 2.42 -6.68 6.15
N LYS A 8 1.68 -7.78 6.33
CA LYS A 8 2.19 -9.15 6.15
C LYS A 8 2.67 -9.38 4.71
N GLN A 9 1.93 -8.91 3.71
CA GLN A 9 2.33 -9.06 2.30
C GLN A 9 3.59 -8.25 1.97
N ARG A 10 3.70 -7.02 2.49
CA ARG A 10 4.91 -6.21 2.33
C ARG A 10 6.13 -6.89 2.95
N LEU A 11 6.01 -7.36 4.20
CA LEU A 11 7.10 -8.03 4.91
C LEU A 11 7.50 -9.35 4.23
N LYS A 12 6.54 -10.13 3.69
CA LYS A 12 6.83 -11.33 2.89
C LYS A 12 7.64 -11.04 1.62
N LYS A 13 7.57 -9.82 1.10
CA LYS A 13 8.31 -9.36 -0.08
C LYS A 13 9.59 -8.60 0.27
N ASP A 14 9.94 -8.54 1.55
CA ASP A 14 11.09 -7.80 2.09
C ASP A 14 11.16 -6.34 1.62
N MET A 15 10.00 -5.68 1.53
CA MET A 15 9.91 -4.28 1.09
C MET A 15 9.73 -3.33 2.26
N THR A 16 10.38 -2.18 2.17
CA THR A 16 10.13 -1.03 3.05
C THR A 16 8.83 -0.33 2.68
N ILE A 17 8.25 0.40 3.64
CA ILE A 17 7.07 1.26 3.39
C ILE A 17 7.36 2.26 2.26
N LEU A 18 8.58 2.80 2.19
CA LEU A 18 9.00 3.76 1.17
C LEU A 18 9.00 3.14 -0.23
N GLU A 19 9.55 1.93 -0.38
CA GLU A 19 9.59 1.25 -1.68
C GLU A 19 8.18 0.94 -2.18
N VAL A 20 7.31 0.43 -1.31
CA VAL A 20 5.93 0.17 -1.69
C VAL A 20 5.23 1.49 -2.03
N SER A 21 5.40 2.54 -1.22
CA SER A 21 4.81 3.85 -1.50
C SER A 21 5.19 4.36 -2.89
N LYS A 22 6.48 4.29 -3.25
CA LYS A 22 6.97 4.69 -4.58
C LYS A 22 6.37 3.84 -5.70
N ARG A 23 6.31 2.52 -5.55
CA ARG A 23 5.74 1.61 -6.56
C ARG A 23 4.25 1.91 -6.81
N LEU A 24 3.49 2.13 -5.73
CA LEU A 24 2.07 2.46 -5.80
C LEU A 24 1.80 3.91 -6.27
N GLY A 25 2.83 4.73 -6.46
CA GLY A 25 2.69 6.11 -6.93
C GLY A 25 2.32 7.13 -5.85
N TYR A 26 2.50 6.79 -4.57
CA TYR A 26 2.33 7.77 -3.50
C TYR A 26 3.47 8.77 -3.49
N SER A 27 3.11 10.04 -3.34
CA SER A 27 4.07 11.15 -3.21
C SER A 27 4.88 11.07 -1.91
N THR A 28 4.35 10.40 -0.88
CA THR A 28 4.98 10.28 0.45
C THR A 28 4.77 8.89 1.04
N THR A 29 5.62 8.52 2.01
CA THR A 29 5.50 7.27 2.80
C THR A 29 4.20 7.16 3.59
N ASN A 30 3.62 8.32 3.93
CA ASN A 30 2.47 8.42 4.81
C ASN A 30 1.18 7.88 4.16
N GLY A 31 1.07 7.98 2.82
CA GLY A 31 -0.10 7.48 2.09
C GLY A 31 -0.28 5.97 2.23
N TYR A 32 0.78 5.21 1.97
CA TYR A 32 0.74 3.76 2.10
C TYR A 32 0.68 3.30 3.56
N TRP A 33 1.40 3.97 4.47
CA TRP A 33 1.35 3.62 5.89
C TRP A 33 -0.09 3.74 6.46
N LYS A 34 -0.83 4.79 6.09
CA LYS A 34 -2.24 4.96 6.49
C LYS A 34 -3.17 3.85 5.96
N LEU A 35 -2.79 3.19 4.86
CA LEU A 35 -3.51 2.00 4.35
C LEU A 35 -3.20 0.76 5.19
N GLU A 36 -1.92 0.55 5.56
CA GLU A 36 -1.53 -0.55 6.45
C GLU A 36 -2.20 -0.43 7.83
N THR A 37 -2.32 0.79 8.36
CA THR A 37 -2.98 1.06 9.64
C THR A 37 -4.49 1.24 9.52
N GLY A 38 -5.03 1.21 8.30
CA GLY A 38 -6.46 1.37 7.98
C GLY A 38 -7.05 2.69 8.46
N SER A 39 -6.19 3.68 8.69
CA SER A 39 -6.57 5.07 8.90
C SER A 39 -7.26 5.65 7.66
N ILE A 40 -7.02 5.06 6.48
CA ILE A 40 -7.77 5.32 5.26
C ILE A 40 -8.24 4.00 4.63
N ARG A 41 -9.43 4.01 4.01
CA ARG A 41 -9.94 2.86 3.23
C ARG A 41 -9.28 2.86 1.85
N LEU A 42 -8.86 1.68 1.39
CA LEU A 42 -8.44 1.50 0.01
C LEU A 42 -9.66 1.67 -0.89
N THR A 43 -9.61 2.60 -1.83
CA THR A 43 -10.69 2.79 -2.81
C THR A 43 -10.48 1.87 -4.01
N LEU A 44 -11.55 1.65 -4.78
CA LEU A 44 -11.49 0.88 -6.02
C LEU A 44 -10.49 1.49 -7.01
N GLU A 45 -10.47 2.83 -7.09
CA GLU A 45 -9.52 3.60 -7.91
C GLU A 45 -8.06 3.31 -7.53
N ALA A 46 -7.73 3.33 -6.23
CA ALA A 46 -6.40 2.97 -5.75
C ALA A 46 -6.03 1.50 -6.05
N SER A 47 -7.03 0.62 -6.15
CA SER A 47 -6.84 -0.79 -6.49
C SER A 47 -6.56 -0.97 -7.99
N ILE A 48 -7.28 -0.23 -8.85
CA ILE A 48 -7.16 -0.29 -10.31
C ILE A 48 -5.83 0.32 -10.79
N LEU A 49 -5.40 1.44 -10.19
CA LEU A 49 -4.12 2.09 -10.52
C LEU A 49 -2.91 1.15 -10.35
N ASN A 50 -3.03 0.13 -9.48
CA ASN A 50 -2.00 -0.87 -9.25
C ASN A 50 -2.08 -2.09 -10.18
N LEU A 51 -3.27 -2.41 -10.68
CA LEU A 51 -3.46 -3.50 -11.64
C LEU A 51 -2.98 -3.12 -13.04
N LEU A 52 -3.08 -1.85 -13.43
CA LEU A 52 -2.68 -1.36 -14.75
C LEU A 52 -1.16 -1.13 -14.91
N LYS A 53 -0.37 -1.35 -13.86
CA LYS A 53 1.11 -1.24 -13.89
C LYS A 53 1.82 -2.58 -14.09
N TYR A 54 1.06 -3.67 -14.24
CA TYR A 54 1.52 -5.02 -14.57
C TYR A 54 0.87 -5.48 -15.86
#